data_AF-A0A7S3SSA5-F1
#
_entry.id   AF-A0A7S3SSA5-F1
#
_cell.length_a   1.000
_cell.length_b   1.000
_cell.length_c   1.000
_cell.angle_alpha   90.00
_cell.angle_beta   90.00
_cell.angle_gamma   90.00
#
_symmetry.space_group_name_H-M   'P 1'
#
loop_
_entity.id
_entity.type
_entity.pdbx_description
1 polymer ?
#
loop_
_entity_poly.entity_id
_entity_poly.type
_entity_poly.pdbx_seq_one_letter_code
_entity_poly.pdbx_strand_id
1 'polypeptide(L)'
;AVHINWFGVMPDLGIPTTNVQAAAITLHCLLEVKGMLETGVFPIEKIRGNPLDMNQFTRVFGMTRVPAEGSDNLVQASDSKHVVVLRKNAMYSMPLYRRSGEPLSLGELQAQIAAVLNLDAVNILEEVDDPPISLLTSLNRDEWAAEHTQLLASKTNAASLKIVEEALFCVALDDRSPNTKEEAANIALKGMDGRNRWFD
;
A
#
# COMPACT_ATOMS: atom_id res chain seq x y z
N ALA A 1 -7.87 12.21 4.31
CA ALA A 1 -7.23 11.96 2.99
C ALA A 1 -6.52 13.19 2.40
N VAL A 2 -7.23 14.21 1.88
CA VAL A 2 -6.63 15.25 0.98
C VAL A 2 -5.76 16.32 1.68
N HIS A 3 -5.95 16.55 2.98
CA HIS A 3 -5.35 17.69 3.66
C HIS A 3 -3.87 17.52 4.05
N ILE A 4 -3.37 16.29 4.13
CA ILE A 4 -2.01 16.00 4.61
C ILE A 4 -1.25 14.98 3.76
N ASN A 5 -1.94 14.13 3.00
CA ASN A 5 -1.27 13.12 2.17
C ASN A 5 -0.75 13.77 0.89
N TRP A 6 0.47 13.38 0.51
CA TRP A 6 1.15 13.86 -0.68
C TRP A 6 1.14 12.76 -1.73
N PHE A 7 1.30 13.14 -2.99
CA PHE A 7 1.37 12.18 -4.09
C PHE A 7 2.49 12.56 -5.05
N GLY A 8 2.96 11.55 -5.78
CA GLY A 8 3.80 11.71 -6.96
C GLY A 8 3.19 10.92 -8.11
N VAL A 9 3.36 11.41 -9.33
CA VAL A 9 3.06 10.66 -10.55
C VAL A 9 4.38 10.34 -11.22
N MET A 10 4.69 9.06 -11.36
CA MET A 10 5.88 8.66 -12.09
C MET A 10 5.75 9.06 -13.56
N PRO A 11 6.81 9.58 -14.18
CA PRO A 11 6.77 9.90 -15.60
C PRO A 11 6.61 8.62 -16.44
N ASP A 12 5.96 8.74 -17.59
CA ASP A 12 6.00 7.69 -18.60
C ASP A 12 7.45 7.57 -19.11
N LEU A 13 8.05 6.39 -18.88
CA LEU A 13 9.42 6.10 -19.29
C LEU A 13 9.51 5.72 -20.78
N GLY A 14 8.39 5.61 -21.49
CA GLY A 14 8.33 5.20 -22.89
C GLY A 14 8.72 3.74 -23.13
N ILE A 15 8.81 2.95 -22.05
CA ILE A 15 9.12 1.52 -22.10
C ILE A 15 7.79 0.76 -22.15
N PRO A 16 7.49 0.03 -23.26
CA PRO A 16 6.27 -0.76 -23.35
C PRO A 16 6.23 -1.79 -22.22
N THR A 17 5.32 -1.58 -21.27
CA THR A 17 5.13 -2.46 -20.12
C THR A 17 3.65 -2.66 -19.88
N THR A 18 3.27 -3.91 -19.58
CA THR A 18 1.91 -4.19 -19.08
C THR A 18 1.77 -3.69 -17.66
N ASN A 19 0.54 -3.41 -17.19
CA ASN A 19 0.30 -3.01 -15.81
C ASN A 19 0.84 -4.03 -14.78
N VAL A 20 0.77 -5.33 -15.12
CA VAL A 20 1.34 -6.41 -14.29
C VAL A 20 2.86 -6.30 -14.20
N GLN A 21 3.54 -6.07 -15.32
CA GLN A 21 4.99 -5.87 -15.33
C GLN A 21 5.38 -4.61 -14.58
N ALA A 22 4.68 -3.49 -14.80
CA ALA A 22 4.96 -2.24 -14.12
C ALA A 22 4.82 -2.39 -12.60
N ALA A 23 3.71 -2.97 -12.12
CA ALA A 23 3.50 -3.24 -10.70
C ALA A 23 4.61 -4.14 -10.12
N ALA A 24 4.97 -5.22 -10.81
CA ALA A 24 6.00 -6.14 -10.35
C ALA A 24 7.40 -5.50 -10.31
N ILE A 25 7.75 -4.67 -11.30
CA ILE A 25 9.02 -3.92 -11.33
C ILE A 25 9.07 -2.94 -10.16
N THR A 26 7.99 -2.18 -9.93
CA THR A 26 7.91 -1.25 -8.80
C THR A 26 8.08 -1.98 -7.46
N LEU A 27 7.40 -3.11 -7.26
CA LEU A 27 7.55 -3.93 -6.06
C LEU A 27 8.98 -4.45 -5.88
N HIS A 28 9.59 -4.91 -6.97
CA HIS A 28 10.96 -5.41 -6.95
C HIS A 28 11.94 -4.32 -6.51
N CYS A 29 11.87 -3.13 -7.11
CA CYS A 29 12.73 -2.01 -6.74
C CYS A 29 12.50 -1.55 -5.29
N LEU A 30 11.25 -1.55 -4.80
CA LEU A 30 10.95 -1.23 -3.40
C LEU A 30 11.54 -2.26 -2.43
N LEU A 31 11.53 -3.54 -2.78
CA LEU A 31 12.17 -4.59 -1.99
C LEU A 31 13.70 -4.45 -1.97
N GLU A 32 14.31 -4.07 -3.09
CA GLU A 32 15.75 -3.77 -3.13
C GLU A 32 16.09 -2.59 -2.21
N VAL A 33 15.34 -1.48 -2.30
CA VAL A 33 15.52 -0.32 -1.42
C VAL A 33 15.36 -0.70 0.05
N LYS A 34 14.31 -1.49 0.39
CA LYS A 34 14.12 -2.00 1.74
C LYS A 34 15.33 -2.83 2.21
N GLY A 35 15.81 -3.75 1.38
CA GLY A 35 16.99 -4.56 1.70
C GLY A 35 18.24 -3.71 1.91
N MET A 36 18.44 -2.65 1.11
CA MET A 36 19.55 -1.72 1.28
C MET A 36 19.46 -0.94 2.60
N LEU A 37 18.25 -0.53 2.99
CA LEU A 37 18.01 0.17 4.27
C LEU A 37 18.26 -0.76 5.46
N GLU A 38 17.78 -2.00 5.42
CA GLU A 38 17.96 -2.98 6.50
C GLU A 38 19.42 -3.40 6.68
N THR A 39 20.18 -3.50 5.59
CA THR A 39 21.61 -3.83 5.62
C THR A 39 22.51 -2.62 5.86
N GLY A 40 21.95 -1.41 5.92
CA GLY A 40 22.70 -0.17 6.14
C GLY A 40 23.59 0.25 4.97
N VAL A 41 23.37 -0.30 3.77
CA VAL A 41 24.14 0.05 2.55
C VAL A 41 23.44 1.09 1.68
N PHE A 42 22.22 1.52 2.06
CA PHE A 42 21.53 2.62 1.37
C PHE A 42 22.37 3.90 1.41
N PRO A 43 22.57 4.59 0.26
CA PRO A 43 23.38 5.80 0.22
C PRO A 43 22.89 6.88 1.18
N ILE A 44 23.82 7.51 1.91
CA ILE A 44 23.49 8.65 2.77
C ILE A 44 23.13 9.85 1.89
N GLU A 45 21.92 10.36 2.08
CA GLU A 45 21.45 11.58 1.42
C GLU A 45 22.22 12.80 1.90
N LYS A 46 22.52 13.72 0.98
CA LYS A 46 23.32 14.91 1.27
C LYS A 46 22.73 16.17 0.68
N ILE A 47 22.71 17.26 1.45
CA ILE A 47 22.40 18.60 0.95
C ILE A 47 23.65 19.47 0.97
N ARG A 48 24.06 19.97 -0.21
CA ARG A 48 25.30 20.76 -0.37
C ARG A 48 26.53 20.08 0.25
N GLY A 49 26.61 18.75 0.13
CA GLY A 49 27.71 17.93 0.67
C GLY A 49 27.57 17.52 2.14
N ASN A 50 26.60 18.06 2.89
CA ASN A 50 26.38 17.70 4.30
C ASN A 50 25.41 16.52 4.40
N PRO A 51 25.72 15.49 5.21
CA PRO A 51 24.83 14.35 5.42
C PRO A 51 23.53 14.79 6.10
N LEU A 52 22.43 14.18 5.67
CA LEU A 52 21.11 14.34 6.28
C LEU A 52 20.84 13.21 7.28
N ASP A 53 19.90 13.45 8.20
CA ASP A 53 19.37 12.40 9.06
C ASP A 53 18.60 11.36 8.24
N MET A 54 18.89 10.08 8.49
CA MET A 54 18.30 8.96 7.75
C MET A 54 17.17 8.27 8.52
N ASN A 55 16.80 8.76 9.72
CA ASN A 55 15.81 8.09 10.58
C ASN A 55 14.43 7.98 9.91
N GLN A 56 14.05 8.93 9.06
CA GLN A 56 12.76 8.86 8.34
C GLN A 56 12.69 7.67 7.37
N PHE A 57 13.81 7.31 6.73
CA PHE A 57 13.85 6.17 5.81
C PHE A 57 13.57 4.84 6.50
N THR A 58 13.90 4.73 7.79
CA THR A 58 13.60 3.55 8.60
C THR A 58 12.09 3.32 8.79
N ARG A 59 11.26 4.34 8.52
CA ARG A 59 9.81 4.35 8.76
C ARG A 59 8.97 4.30 7.48
N VAL A 60 9.59 4.09 6.32
CA VAL A 60 8.88 4.04 5.02
C VAL A 60 8.13 2.72 4.84
N PHE A 61 8.64 1.63 5.40
CA PHE A 61 8.10 0.29 5.23
C PHE A 61 7.49 -0.25 6.52
N GLY A 62 6.35 -0.94 6.36
CA GLY A 62 5.64 -1.59 7.48
C GLY A 62 5.08 -0.58 8.47
N MET A 63 4.81 0.65 8.05
CA MET A 63 4.40 1.74 8.91
C MET A 63 2.95 2.10 8.61
N THR A 64 2.11 2.22 9.64
CA THR A 64 0.73 2.68 9.49
C THR A 64 0.34 3.63 10.61
N ARG A 65 -0.59 4.54 10.30
CA ARG A 65 -1.21 5.44 11.27
C ARG A 65 -2.51 4.84 11.81
N VAL A 66 -2.45 4.19 12.97
CA VAL A 66 -3.64 3.64 13.63
C VAL A 66 -4.44 4.77 14.29
N PRO A 67 -5.73 4.94 13.95
CA PRO A 67 -6.56 5.97 14.56
C PRO A 67 -6.78 5.68 16.06
N ALA A 68 -6.81 6.73 16.89
CA ALA A 68 -7.06 6.59 18.32
C ALA A 68 -7.73 7.84 18.90
N GLU A 69 -8.46 7.66 20.00
CA GLU A 69 -9.08 8.77 20.71
C GLU A 69 -8.00 9.75 21.22
N GLY A 70 -8.18 11.03 20.88
CA GLY A 70 -7.27 12.13 21.26
C GLY A 70 -6.00 12.24 20.41
N SER A 71 -5.28 11.14 20.17
CA SER A 71 -4.09 11.15 19.31
C SER A 71 -3.82 9.81 18.65
N ASP A 72 -3.67 9.83 17.34
CA ASP A 72 -3.34 8.65 16.53
C ASP A 72 -1.94 8.11 16.84
N ASN A 73 -1.79 6.80 16.63
CA ASN A 73 -0.54 6.11 16.87
C ASN A 73 0.16 5.75 15.55
N LEU A 74 1.47 5.90 15.57
CA LEU A 74 2.35 5.50 14.49
C LEU A 74 2.93 4.11 14.84
N VAL A 75 2.45 3.07 14.17
CA VAL A 75 2.80 1.67 14.45
C VAL A 75 3.66 1.13 13.32
N GLN A 76 4.71 0.38 13.68
CA GLN A 76 5.62 -0.24 12.72
C GLN A 76 5.71 -1.76 12.89
N ALA A 77 5.41 -2.50 11.82
CA ALA A 77 5.62 -3.94 11.68
C ALA A 77 6.92 -4.22 10.89
N SER A 78 8.07 -4.10 11.58
CA SER A 78 9.39 -4.22 10.95
C SER A 78 9.64 -5.59 10.28
N ASP A 79 9.05 -6.65 10.82
CA ASP A 79 9.22 -8.03 10.32
C ASP A 79 8.23 -8.42 9.21
N SER A 80 7.39 -7.49 8.75
CA SER A 80 6.38 -7.77 7.73
C SER A 80 7.00 -8.29 6.42
N LYS A 81 6.30 -9.26 5.81
CA LYS A 81 6.71 -9.95 4.58
C LYS A 81 5.63 -9.97 3.51
N HIS A 82 4.59 -9.16 3.66
CA HIS A 82 3.47 -9.08 2.72
C HIS A 82 3.10 -7.63 2.45
N VAL A 83 2.33 -7.44 1.39
CA VAL A 83 1.61 -6.19 1.09
C VAL A 83 0.12 -6.48 1.03
N VAL A 84 -0.69 -5.43 1.16
CA VAL A 84 -2.11 -5.51 0.80
C VAL A 84 -2.29 -4.94 -0.60
N VAL A 85 -2.87 -5.74 -1.49
CA VAL A 85 -3.26 -5.31 -2.83
C VAL A 85 -4.73 -4.91 -2.79
N LEU A 86 -5.04 -3.69 -3.23
CA LEU A 86 -6.41 -3.19 -3.37
C LEU A 86 -6.83 -3.24 -4.85
N ARG A 87 -7.94 -3.91 -5.12
CA ARG A 87 -8.56 -3.96 -6.46
C ARG A 87 -10.07 -3.85 -6.32
N LYS A 88 -10.67 -2.81 -6.90
CA LYS A 88 -12.12 -2.56 -6.84
C LYS A 88 -12.72 -2.68 -5.43
N ASN A 89 -11.99 -2.19 -4.41
CA ASN A 89 -12.32 -2.26 -2.96
C ASN A 89 -12.09 -3.58 -2.26
N ALA A 90 -11.82 -4.66 -2.98
CA ALA A 90 -11.31 -5.87 -2.37
C ALA A 90 -9.86 -5.67 -1.92
N MET A 91 -9.51 -6.27 -0.78
CA MET A 91 -8.17 -6.26 -0.21
C MET A 91 -7.62 -7.67 -0.18
N TYR A 92 -6.45 -7.88 -0.79
CA TYR A 92 -5.78 -9.17 -0.90
C TYR A 92 -4.44 -9.11 -0.19
N SER A 93 -4.20 -10.01 0.76
CA SER A 93 -2.86 -10.17 1.33
C SER A 93 -1.96 -10.92 0.35
N MET A 94 -0.86 -10.30 -0.07
CA MET A 94 0.07 -10.87 -1.05
C MET A 94 1.49 -10.96 -0.46
N PRO A 95 2.08 -12.17 -0.36
CA PRO A 95 3.44 -12.32 0.16
C PRO A 95 4.47 -11.74 -0.82
N LEU A 96 5.52 -11.14 -0.28
CA LEU A 96 6.68 -10.62 -1.04
C LEU A 96 7.94 -11.48 -0.88
N TYR A 97 7.90 -12.49 -0.01
CA TYR A 97 9.02 -13.36 0.31
C TYR A 97 8.62 -14.83 0.20
N ARG A 98 9.56 -15.69 -0.20
CA ARG A 98 9.40 -17.14 -0.15
C ARG A 98 9.42 -17.60 1.31
N ARG A 99 8.94 -18.84 1.55
CA ARG A 99 9.05 -19.49 2.87
C ARG A 99 10.50 -19.65 3.36
N SER A 100 11.47 -19.65 2.44
CA SER A 100 12.90 -19.67 2.78
C SER A 100 13.41 -18.34 3.35
N GLY A 101 12.63 -17.26 3.30
CA GLY A 101 13.02 -15.91 3.73
C GLY A 101 13.55 -15.01 2.62
N GLU A 102 13.80 -15.55 1.43
CA GLU A 102 14.29 -14.80 0.28
C GLU A 102 13.18 -13.97 -0.39
N PRO A 103 13.46 -12.73 -0.86
CA PRO A 103 12.51 -11.97 -1.66
C PRO A 103 12.06 -12.74 -2.91
N LEU A 104 10.82 -12.50 -3.33
CA LEU A 104 10.33 -13.01 -4.61
C LEU A 104 11.08 -12.37 -5.78
N SER A 105 11.37 -13.17 -6.79
CA SER A 105 11.92 -12.69 -8.07
C SER A 105 10.86 -11.89 -8.83
N LEU A 106 11.31 -11.10 -9.82
CA LEU A 106 10.41 -10.33 -10.68
C LEU A 106 9.32 -11.20 -11.34
N GLY A 107 9.68 -12.40 -11.81
CA GLY A 107 8.73 -13.33 -12.42
C GLY A 107 7.68 -13.86 -11.43
N GLU A 108 8.07 -14.11 -10.18
CA GLU A 108 7.13 -14.51 -9.12
C GLU A 108 6.23 -13.36 -8.70
N LEU A 109 6.74 -12.14 -8.61
CA LEU A 109 5.92 -10.94 -8.34
C LEU A 109 4.88 -10.72 -9.44
N GLN A 110 5.26 -10.88 -10.71
CA GLN A 110 4.30 -10.83 -11.83
C GLN A 110 3.22 -11.91 -11.69
N ALA A 111 3.59 -13.14 -11.30
CA ALA A 111 2.65 -14.22 -11.10
C ALA A 111 1.67 -13.93 -9.94
N GLN A 112 2.15 -13.34 -8.84
CA GLN A 112 1.31 -12.95 -7.71
C GLN A 112 0.31 -11.84 -8.09
N ILE A 113 0.76 -10.80 -8.79
CA ILE A 113 -0.14 -9.74 -9.28
C ILE A 113 -1.18 -10.29 -10.26
N ALA A 114 -0.76 -11.16 -11.18
CA ALA A 114 -1.69 -11.83 -12.10
C ALA A 114 -2.70 -12.73 -11.34
N ALA A 115 -2.27 -13.41 -10.28
CA ALA A 115 -3.17 -14.20 -9.44
C ALA A 115 -4.25 -13.31 -8.79
N VAL A 116 -3.88 -12.15 -8.23
CA VAL A 116 -4.87 -11.20 -7.67
C VAL A 116 -5.87 -10.75 -8.74
N LEU A 117 -5.40 -10.40 -9.94
CA LEU A 117 -6.29 -10.00 -11.04
C LEU A 117 -7.19 -11.15 -11.50
N ASN A 118 -6.71 -12.39 -11.47
CA ASN A 118 -7.54 -13.56 -11.78
C ASN A 118 -8.61 -13.80 -10.70
N LEU A 119 -8.28 -13.59 -9.42
CA LEU A 119 -9.24 -13.68 -8.32
C LEU A 119 -10.34 -12.61 -8.42
N ASP A 120 -9.98 -11.38 -8.81
CA ASP A 120 -10.92 -10.30 -9.17
C ASP A 120 -11.80 -10.73 -10.36
N ALA A 121 -11.21 -11.25 -11.44
CA ALA A 121 -11.94 -11.61 -12.66
C ALA A 121 -12.96 -12.73 -12.48
N VAL A 122 -12.73 -13.67 -11.55
CA VAL A 122 -13.68 -14.75 -11.23
C VAL A 122 -14.63 -14.38 -10.08
N ASN A 123 -14.61 -13.12 -9.61
CA ASN A 123 -15.41 -12.61 -8.49
C ASN A 123 -15.38 -13.54 -7.27
N ILE A 124 -14.18 -14.01 -6.87
CA ILE A 124 -14.05 -14.96 -5.75
C ILE A 124 -14.55 -14.38 -4.43
N LEU A 125 -14.48 -13.06 -4.31
CA LEU A 125 -15.19 -12.28 -3.33
C LEU A 125 -16.46 -11.86 -4.07
N GLU A 126 -17.57 -12.55 -3.81
CA GLU A 126 -18.84 -12.33 -4.52
C GLU A 126 -19.20 -10.83 -4.57
N GLU A 127 -20.10 -10.44 -5.48
CA GLU A 127 -20.86 -9.16 -5.40
C GLU A 127 -21.77 -9.19 -4.16
N VAL A 128 -21.21 -9.36 -2.98
CA VAL A 128 -21.83 -8.86 -1.76
C VAL A 128 -21.69 -7.35 -1.88
N ASP A 129 -22.77 -6.61 -1.66
CA ASP A 129 -22.78 -5.15 -1.48
C ASP A 129 -21.98 -4.73 -0.22
N ASP A 130 -20.78 -5.29 -0.05
CA ASP A 130 -19.91 -5.02 1.06
C ASP A 130 -19.47 -3.56 0.96
N PRO A 131 -19.65 -2.79 2.04
CA PRO A 131 -19.29 -1.38 2.03
C PRO A 131 -17.78 -1.24 1.81
N PRO A 132 -17.31 -0.19 1.13
CA PRO A 132 -15.89 0.03 0.90
C PRO A 132 -15.18 0.40 2.21
N ILE A 133 -14.77 -0.59 3.00
CA ILE A 133 -14.16 -0.42 4.33
C ILE A 133 -12.95 0.52 4.30
N SER A 134 -12.16 0.45 3.22
CA SER A 134 -10.98 1.29 3.05
C SER A 134 -11.30 2.79 2.99
N LEU A 135 -12.51 3.17 2.58
CA LEU A 135 -12.98 4.56 2.57
C LEU A 135 -13.08 5.16 3.98
N LEU A 136 -13.24 4.35 5.02
CA LEU A 136 -13.31 4.82 6.40
C LEU A 136 -12.02 5.55 6.83
N THR A 137 -10.87 5.16 6.28
CA THR A 137 -9.57 5.85 6.50
C THR A 137 -9.55 7.30 5.98
N SER A 138 -10.55 7.70 5.17
CA SER A 138 -10.69 9.06 4.66
C SER A 138 -11.45 10.01 5.60
N LEU A 139 -12.17 9.48 6.59
CA LEU A 139 -13.01 10.22 7.54
C LEU A 139 -12.19 11.20 8.41
N ASN A 140 -12.90 12.04 9.16
CA ASN A 140 -12.29 12.75 10.28
C ASN A 140 -11.62 11.74 11.24
N ARG A 141 -10.53 12.14 11.91
CA ARG A 141 -9.73 11.20 12.73
C ARG A 141 -10.49 10.68 13.95
N ASP A 142 -11.32 11.50 14.58
CA ASP A 142 -12.14 11.07 15.72
C ASP A 142 -13.26 10.13 15.28
N GLU A 143 -13.89 10.42 14.13
CA GLU A 143 -14.88 9.52 13.50
C GLU A 143 -14.23 8.19 13.10
N TRP A 144 -13.05 8.23 12.47
CA TRP A 144 -12.35 7.02 12.10
C TRP A 144 -11.91 6.19 13.31
N ALA A 145 -11.45 6.83 14.39
CA ALA A 145 -11.13 6.12 15.64
C ALA A 145 -12.36 5.40 16.23
N ALA A 146 -13.54 6.02 16.18
CA ALA A 146 -14.78 5.40 16.63
C ALA A 146 -15.19 4.20 15.75
N GLU A 147 -15.14 4.36 14.43
CA GLU A 147 -15.47 3.28 13.48
C GLU A 147 -14.44 2.13 13.52
N HIS A 148 -13.16 2.45 13.66
CA HIS A 148 -12.08 1.45 13.84
C HIS A 148 -12.31 0.61 15.09
N THR A 149 -12.67 1.24 16.21
CA THR A 149 -13.02 0.55 17.46
C THR A 149 -14.22 -0.38 17.27
N GLN A 150 -15.24 0.04 16.51
CA GLN A 150 -16.39 -0.80 16.19
C GLN A 150 -15.99 -2.01 15.34
N LEU A 151 -15.12 -1.82 14.34
CA LEU A 151 -14.62 -2.91 13.50
C LEU A 151 -13.87 -3.96 14.33
N LEU A 152 -13.05 -3.53 15.31
CA LEU A 152 -12.30 -4.42 16.19
C LEU A 152 -13.17 -5.32 17.07
N ALA A 153 -14.45 -5.01 17.27
CA ALA A 153 -15.37 -5.84 18.04
C ALA A 153 -15.63 -7.22 17.40
N SER A 154 -15.47 -7.33 16.07
CA SER A 154 -15.54 -8.61 15.35
C SER A 154 -14.16 -9.25 15.27
N LYS A 155 -14.03 -10.52 15.70
CA LYS A 155 -12.77 -11.26 15.61
C LYS A 155 -12.24 -11.37 14.17
N THR A 156 -13.14 -11.54 13.20
CA THR A 156 -12.78 -11.61 11.78
C THR A 156 -12.24 -10.27 11.30
N ASN A 157 -12.92 -9.17 11.60
CA ASN A 157 -12.48 -7.84 11.19
C ASN A 157 -11.18 -7.44 11.88
N ALA A 158 -11.03 -7.74 13.17
CA ALA A 158 -9.79 -7.50 13.90
C ALA A 158 -8.60 -8.25 13.28
N ALA A 159 -8.80 -9.50 12.86
CA ALA A 159 -7.77 -10.26 12.15
C ALA A 159 -7.45 -9.66 10.78
N SER A 160 -8.47 -9.24 10.02
CA SER A 160 -8.28 -8.58 8.71
C SER A 160 -7.58 -7.21 8.84
N LEU A 161 -7.99 -6.37 9.80
CA LEU A 161 -7.36 -5.08 10.07
C LEU A 161 -5.90 -5.26 10.45
N LYS A 162 -5.59 -6.24 11.31
CA LYS A 162 -4.21 -6.56 11.66
C LYS A 162 -3.37 -6.89 10.42
N ILE A 163 -3.91 -7.67 9.47
CA ILE A 163 -3.20 -7.98 8.20
C ILE A 163 -2.93 -6.71 7.39
N VAL A 164 -3.88 -5.76 7.34
CA VAL A 164 -3.73 -4.49 6.63
C VAL A 164 -2.69 -3.59 7.32
N GLU A 165 -2.81 -3.42 8.63
CA GLU A 165 -1.96 -2.56 9.45
C GLU A 165 -0.52 -3.08 9.56
N GLU A 166 -0.32 -4.40 9.48
CA GLU A 166 1.02 -5.02 9.48
C GLU A 166 1.61 -5.16 8.07
N ALA A 167 0.96 -4.68 7.01
CA ALA A 167 1.50 -4.78 5.65
C ALA A 167 2.69 -3.85 5.44
N LEU A 168 3.65 -4.23 4.59
CA LEU A 168 4.79 -3.37 4.26
C LEU A 168 4.36 -2.05 3.61
N PHE A 169 3.34 -2.10 2.76
CA PHE A 169 2.65 -0.98 2.15
C PHE A 169 1.43 -1.51 1.38
N CYS A 170 0.60 -0.60 0.87
CA CYS A 170 -0.56 -0.93 0.03
C CYS A 170 -0.25 -0.76 -1.47
N VAL A 171 -0.81 -1.63 -2.30
CA VAL A 171 -0.70 -1.60 -3.77
C VAL A 171 -2.09 -1.48 -4.37
N ALA A 172 -2.45 -0.31 -4.89
CA ALA A 172 -3.73 -0.13 -5.57
C ALA A 172 -3.62 -0.47 -7.06
N LEU A 173 -4.32 -1.52 -7.50
CA LEU A 173 -4.46 -1.90 -8.91
C LEU A 173 -5.75 -1.30 -9.47
N ASP A 174 -5.70 -0.04 -9.89
CA ASP A 174 -6.85 0.63 -10.49
C ASP A 174 -7.24 0.01 -11.85
N ASP A 175 -8.52 0.07 -12.20
CA ASP A 175 -9.10 -0.55 -13.40
C ASP A 175 -9.29 0.42 -14.57
N ARG A 176 -8.83 1.67 -14.41
CA ARG A 176 -8.89 2.72 -15.43
C ARG A 176 -7.57 3.47 -15.53
N SER A 177 -7.21 3.83 -16.75
CA SER A 177 -6.06 4.68 -17.03
C SER A 177 -6.49 6.16 -17.06
N PRO A 178 -5.69 7.08 -16.51
CA PRO A 178 -5.95 8.51 -16.65
C PRO A 178 -5.74 8.95 -18.10
N ASN A 179 -6.58 9.87 -18.58
CA ASN A 179 -6.49 10.47 -19.91
C ASN A 179 -5.76 11.82 -19.89
N THR A 180 -5.70 12.48 -18.74
CA THR A 180 -4.99 13.76 -18.56
C THR A 180 -4.08 13.74 -17.34
N LYS A 181 -3.17 14.72 -17.26
CA LYS A 181 -2.27 14.88 -16.11
C LYS A 181 -3.05 15.22 -14.84
N GLU A 182 -4.11 16.01 -14.97
CA GLU A 182 -5.01 16.38 -13.88
C GLU A 182 -5.78 15.15 -13.37
N GLU A 183 -6.21 14.26 -14.26
CA GLU A 183 -6.83 12.99 -13.89
C GLU A 183 -5.82 12.08 -13.15
N ALA A 184 -4.60 11.95 -13.68
CA ALA A 184 -3.53 11.18 -13.03
C ALA A 184 -3.22 11.71 -11.62
N ALA A 185 -3.13 13.03 -11.46
CA ALA A 185 -2.90 13.67 -10.17
C ALA A 185 -4.05 13.41 -9.18
N ASN A 186 -5.31 13.52 -9.63
CA ASN A 186 -6.47 13.22 -8.79
C ASN A 186 -6.48 11.75 -8.34
N ILE A 187 -6.24 10.81 -9.26
CA ILE A 187 -6.19 9.38 -8.96
C ILE A 187 -5.05 9.05 -7.99
N ALA A 188 -3.88 9.68 -8.15
CA ALA A 188 -2.74 9.48 -7.26
C ALA A 188 -3.02 10.03 -5.85
N LEU A 189 -3.68 11.19 -5.73
CA LEU A 189 -3.96 11.82 -4.44
C LEU A 189 -5.04 11.11 -3.63
N LYS A 190 -6.14 10.70 -4.28
CA LYS A 190 -7.34 10.23 -3.56
C LYS A 190 -8.03 9.02 -4.20
N GLY A 191 -7.45 8.39 -5.21
CA GLY A 191 -8.19 7.48 -6.07
C GLY A 191 -9.27 8.21 -6.88
N MET A 192 -10.14 7.48 -7.57
CA MET A 192 -11.21 8.11 -8.37
C MET A 192 -12.29 8.75 -7.48
N ASP A 193 -12.67 8.06 -6.41
CA ASP A 193 -13.79 8.39 -5.52
C ASP A 193 -13.47 8.09 -4.05
N GLY A 194 -12.19 8.09 -3.67
CA GLY A 194 -11.73 7.72 -2.32
C GLY A 194 -11.60 6.21 -2.09
N ARG A 195 -12.19 5.41 -2.98
CA ARG A 195 -12.14 3.95 -2.96
C ARG A 195 -10.78 3.42 -3.40
N ASN A 196 -10.57 2.12 -3.15
CA ASN A 196 -9.35 1.41 -3.56
C ASN A 196 -8.05 2.03 -2.99
N ARG A 197 -8.13 2.67 -1.83
CA ARG A 197 -7.00 3.28 -1.10
C ARG A 197 -7.14 3.01 0.39
N TRP A 198 -6.03 2.71 1.05
CA TRP A 198 -5.90 2.77 2.50
C TRP A 198 -5.03 3.99 2.83
N PHE A 199 -5.59 5.02 3.46
CA PHE A 199 -4.93 6.34 3.57
C PHE A 199 -3.99 6.48 4.78
N ASP A 200 -4.03 5.53 5.70
CA ASP A 200 -3.22 5.46 6.93
C ASP A 200 -1.92 4.68 6.77
#